data_AF-A0A7W7Y6K3-F1
#
_entry.id   AF-A0A7W7Y6K3-F1
#
_cell.length_a   1.000
_cell.length_b   1.000
_cell.length_c   1.000
_cell.angle_alpha   90.00
_cell.angle_beta   90.00
_cell.angle_gamma   90.00
#
_symmetry.space_group_name_H-M   'P 1'
#
loop_
_entity.id
_entity.type
_entity.pdbx_description
1 polymer ?
#
loop_
_entity_poly.entity_id
_entity_poly.type
_entity_poly.pdbx_seq_one_letter_code
_entity_poly.pdbx_strand_id
1 'polypeptide(L)'
;MLTGFSLLTLSGCMQAPADPGSTFSKGLQRSAWKTLENYNQAVLAGKEKMRAEIPAAYWEPGISKLHPVRVCSHRVNLVVVQSVQNGQERGKYIYLPVSSYLPVAHWFSHQTQDGYLFRPAAGAGVYHFTHTAAR
;
A
#
# COMPACT_ATOMS: atom_id res chain seq x y z
N MET A 1 -28.41 16.45 36.74
CA MET A 1 -27.81 17.23 35.63
C MET A 1 -26.62 16.44 35.12
N LEU A 2 -26.75 15.83 33.93
CA LEU A 2 -25.71 15.03 33.30
C LEU A 2 -24.68 15.96 32.64
N THR A 3 -23.47 16.00 33.18
CA THR A 3 -22.31 16.62 32.53
C THR A 3 -21.80 15.67 31.45
N GLY A 4 -22.03 16.05 30.20
CA GLY A 4 -21.64 15.30 29.01
C GLY A 4 -20.12 15.23 28.86
N PHE A 5 -19.59 14.00 28.83
CA PHE A 5 -18.25 13.74 28.33
C PHE A 5 -18.28 13.82 26.80
N SER A 6 -17.78 14.92 26.25
CA SER A 6 -17.40 14.98 24.83
C SER A 6 -16.19 14.09 24.60
N LEU A 7 -16.43 12.87 24.15
CA LEU A 7 -15.40 11.97 23.63
C LEU A 7 -14.91 12.54 22.29
N LEU A 8 -13.81 13.30 22.32
CA LEU A 8 -13.07 13.67 21.12
C LEU A 8 -12.49 12.40 20.49
N THR A 9 -13.18 11.84 19.50
CA THR A 9 -12.64 10.82 18.62
C THR A 9 -11.52 11.44 17.80
N LEU A 10 -10.28 11.24 18.24
CA LEU A 10 -9.10 11.40 17.40
C LEU A 10 -9.21 10.39 16.25
N SER A 11 -9.87 10.80 15.16
CA SER A 11 -9.66 10.20 13.83
C SER A 11 -8.22 10.48 13.45
N GLY A 12 -7.31 9.64 13.95
CA GLY A 12 -5.93 9.59 13.53
C GLY A 12 -5.93 9.22 12.05
N CYS A 13 -5.93 10.22 11.19
CA CYS A 13 -5.44 10.11 9.83
C CYS A 13 -3.98 9.65 9.94
N MET A 14 -3.74 8.33 10.04
CA MET A 14 -2.42 7.74 9.85
C MET A 14 -2.03 7.88 8.36
N GLN A 15 -1.96 9.11 7.89
CA GLN A 15 -1.26 9.48 6.67
C GLN A 15 0.17 9.76 7.10
N ALA A 16 0.95 8.69 7.25
CA ALA A 16 2.38 8.85 7.11
C ALA A 16 2.61 9.59 5.76
N PRO A 17 3.28 10.75 5.77
CA PRO A 17 3.47 11.53 4.56
C PRO A 17 4.23 10.66 3.57
N ALA A 18 3.68 10.54 2.37
CA ALA A 18 4.40 9.90 1.28
C ALA A 18 5.57 10.82 0.89
N ASP A 19 6.75 10.21 0.70
CA ASP A 19 8.03 10.90 0.49
C ASP A 19 8.04 11.61 -0.87
N PRO A 20 7.99 12.96 -0.92
CA PRO A 20 7.91 13.71 -2.18
C PRO A 20 9.16 13.53 -3.06
N GLY A 21 10.25 12.97 -2.53
CA GLY A 21 11.46 12.64 -3.26
C GLY A 21 11.55 11.18 -3.73
N SER A 22 10.52 10.35 -3.51
CA SER A 22 10.54 8.93 -3.83
C SER A 22 10.73 8.66 -5.33
N THR A 23 11.69 7.81 -5.66
CA THR A 23 11.94 7.27 -7.01
C THR A 23 12.27 5.78 -6.90
N PHE A 24 12.44 5.10 -8.04
CA PHE A 24 12.94 3.72 -8.03
C PHE A 24 14.28 3.55 -7.28
N SER A 25 15.11 4.60 -7.23
CA SER A 25 16.43 4.59 -6.58
C SER A 25 16.47 5.16 -5.16
N LYS A 26 15.40 5.81 -4.67
CA LYS A 26 15.33 6.42 -3.32
C LYS A 26 13.91 6.43 -2.74
N GLY A 27 13.81 6.52 -1.42
CA GLY A 27 12.52 6.66 -0.74
C GLY A 27 11.63 5.41 -0.84
N LEU A 28 10.32 5.63 -0.95
CA LEU A 28 9.33 4.58 -0.77
C LEU A 28 9.27 3.59 -1.94
N GLN A 29 9.43 4.05 -3.18
CA GLN A 29 9.48 3.18 -4.36
C GLN A 29 10.71 2.25 -4.35
N ARG A 30 11.89 2.73 -3.92
CA ARG A 30 13.06 1.86 -3.70
C ARG A 30 12.79 0.79 -2.65
N SER A 31 12.19 1.18 -1.52
CA SER A 31 11.84 0.24 -0.45
C SER A 31 10.84 -0.80 -0.94
N ALA A 32 9.88 -0.40 -1.78
CA ALA A 32 8.92 -1.31 -2.39
C ALA A 32 9.57 -2.28 -3.39
N TRP A 33 10.46 -1.77 -4.25
CA TRP A 33 11.22 -2.60 -5.18
C TRP A 33 12.04 -3.66 -4.44
N LYS A 34 12.83 -3.26 -3.44
CA LYS A 34 13.63 -4.18 -2.64
C LYS A 34 12.80 -5.21 -1.89
N THR A 35 11.64 -4.81 -1.35
CA THR A 35 10.71 -5.74 -0.70
C THR A 35 10.26 -6.84 -1.68
N LEU A 36 9.88 -6.46 -2.90
CA LEU A 36 9.46 -7.40 -3.94
C LEU A 36 10.63 -8.25 -4.46
N GLU A 37 11.80 -7.65 -4.65
CA GLU A 37 13.02 -8.31 -5.09
C GLU A 37 13.47 -9.39 -4.10
N ASN A 38 13.60 -9.04 -2.81
CA ASN A 38 14.00 -9.99 -1.76
C ASN A 38 13.05 -11.18 -1.70
N TYR A 39 11.74 -10.93 -1.76
CA TYR A 39 10.72 -11.98 -1.77
C TYR A 39 10.81 -12.86 -3.02
N ASN A 40 10.91 -12.26 -4.21
CA ASN A 40 11.03 -13.01 -5.45
C ASN A 40 12.31 -13.87 -5.49
N GLN A 41 13.43 -13.36 -4.98
CA GLN A 41 14.67 -14.14 -4.86
C GLN A 41 14.49 -15.35 -3.92
N ALA A 42 13.78 -15.18 -2.80
CA ALA A 42 13.48 -16.30 -1.90
C ALA A 42 12.56 -17.35 -2.55
N VAL A 43 11.58 -16.92 -3.35
CA VAL A 43 10.70 -17.81 -4.12
C VAL A 43 11.50 -18.57 -5.19
N LEU A 44 12.34 -17.88 -5.97
CA LEU A 44 13.19 -18.50 -6.99
C LEU A 44 14.20 -19.48 -6.39
N ALA A 45 14.70 -19.20 -5.19
CA ALA A 45 15.58 -20.09 -4.45
C ALA A 45 14.86 -21.26 -3.76
N GLY A 46 13.53 -21.38 -3.89
CA GLY A 46 12.73 -22.42 -3.25
C GLY A 46 12.61 -22.30 -1.73
N LYS A 47 12.98 -21.15 -1.14
CA LYS A 47 12.92 -20.88 0.31
C LYS A 47 11.53 -20.41 0.76
N GLU A 48 10.71 -19.97 -0.19
CA GLU A 48 9.38 -19.43 0.04
C GLU A 48 8.44 -19.88 -1.09
N LYS A 49 7.13 -19.98 -0.82
CA LYS A 49 6.14 -20.30 -1.85
C LYS A 49 5.60 -19.01 -2.46
N MET A 50 5.34 -19.01 -3.77
CA MET A 50 4.70 -17.87 -4.42
C MET A 50 3.26 -17.72 -3.92
N ARG A 51 3.00 -16.58 -3.28
CA ARG A 51 1.69 -16.09 -2.81
C ARG A 51 1.58 -14.59 -3.05
N ALA A 52 0.35 -14.09 -3.08
CA ALA A 52 0.08 -12.67 -3.29
C ALA A 52 0.53 -11.81 -2.09
N GLU A 53 0.36 -12.31 -0.86
CA GLU A 53 0.80 -11.63 0.35
C GLU A 53 2.29 -11.89 0.62
N ILE A 54 3.06 -10.81 0.75
CA ILE A 54 4.50 -10.85 0.99
C ILE A 54 4.75 -10.95 2.50
N PRO A 55 5.49 -11.96 3.00
CA PRO A 55 5.76 -12.11 4.42
C PRO A 55 6.53 -10.94 5.03
N ALA A 56 6.24 -10.65 6.30
CA ALA A 56 6.86 -9.54 7.03
C ALA A 56 8.40 -9.59 7.09
N ALA A 57 8.98 -10.79 7.01
CA ALA A 57 10.43 -10.99 6.96
C ALA A 57 11.12 -10.31 5.75
N TYR A 58 10.36 -10.00 4.68
CA TYR A 58 10.89 -9.36 3.48
C TYR A 58 10.58 -7.86 3.41
N TRP A 59 9.82 -7.31 4.37
CA TRP A 59 9.44 -5.90 4.35
C TRP A 59 10.65 -5.02 4.66
N GLU A 60 11.03 -4.19 3.69
CA GLU A 60 12.07 -3.20 3.91
C GLU A 60 11.64 -2.14 4.94
N PRO A 61 12.59 -1.51 5.66
CA PRO A 61 12.26 -0.55 6.71
C PRO A 61 11.34 0.59 6.26
N GLY A 62 11.46 1.06 5.02
CA GLY A 62 10.56 2.09 4.46
C GLY A 62 9.11 1.62 4.33
N ILE A 63 8.88 0.34 4.05
CA ILE A 63 7.53 -0.26 4.01
C ILE A 63 7.02 -0.49 5.44
N SER A 64 7.86 -1.03 6.32
CA SER A 64 7.48 -1.27 7.72
C SER A 64 7.11 0.01 8.47
N LYS A 65 7.74 1.15 8.14
CA LYS A 65 7.41 2.48 8.67
C LYS A 65 6.01 2.99 8.28
N LEU A 66 5.38 2.40 7.27
CA LEU A 66 3.98 2.71 6.95
C LEU A 66 2.98 2.02 7.90
N HIS A 67 3.47 1.20 8.83
CA HIS A 67 2.65 0.38 9.74
C HIS A 67 1.65 -0.50 8.97
N PRO A 68 2.12 -1.36 8.05
CA PRO A 68 1.24 -2.27 7.33
C PRO A 68 0.59 -3.31 8.26
N VAL A 69 -0.67 -3.61 8.00
CA VAL A 69 -1.33 -4.83 8.49
C VAL A 69 -0.92 -6.01 7.61
N ARG A 70 -0.80 -5.77 6.28
CA ARG A 70 -0.22 -6.72 5.32
C ARG A 70 0.31 -5.99 4.09
N VAL A 71 1.16 -6.68 3.34
CA VAL A 71 1.75 -6.19 2.09
C VAL A 71 1.51 -7.22 1.01
N CYS A 72 0.97 -6.82 -0.14
CA CYS A 72 0.66 -7.71 -1.24
C CYS A 72 1.35 -7.25 -2.53
N SER A 73 1.75 -8.21 -3.36
CA SER A 73 2.09 -7.94 -4.77
C SER A 73 0.81 -7.86 -5.59
N HIS A 74 0.64 -6.80 -6.37
CA HIS A 74 -0.47 -6.67 -7.33
C HIS A 74 0.06 -6.16 -8.67
N ARG A 75 -0.01 -6.99 -9.72
CA ARG A 75 0.47 -6.64 -11.07
C ARG A 75 1.88 -6.02 -11.06
N VAL A 76 2.81 -6.65 -10.34
CA VAL A 76 4.21 -6.19 -10.19
C VAL A 76 4.35 -4.86 -9.42
N ASN A 77 3.29 -4.35 -8.82
CA ASN A 77 3.32 -3.22 -7.88
C ASN A 77 3.14 -3.70 -6.44
N LEU A 78 3.31 -2.79 -5.49
CA LEU A 78 3.17 -3.10 -4.07
C LEU A 78 1.93 -2.44 -3.47
N VAL A 79 1.09 -3.24 -2.82
CA VAL A 79 -0.08 -2.80 -2.06
C VAL A 79 0.25 -2.91 -0.58
N VAL A 80 0.25 -1.78 0.12
CA VAL A 80 0.49 -1.69 1.56
C VAL A 80 -0.85 -1.42 2.24
N VAL A 81 -1.46 -2.46 2.79
CA VAL A 81 -2.74 -2.36 3.52
C VAL A 81 -2.44 -1.84 4.92
N GLN A 82 -3.00 -0.68 5.27
CA GLN A 82 -2.79 -0.04 6.58
C GLN A 82 -4.00 -0.19 7.50
N SER A 83 -5.20 -0.41 6.94
CA SER A 83 -6.41 -0.66 7.72
C SER A 83 -7.42 -1.47 6.94
N VAL A 84 -8.20 -2.29 7.66
CA VAL A 84 -9.39 -2.98 7.13
C VAL A 84 -10.56 -2.61 8.02
N GLN A 85 -11.60 -1.98 7.45
CA GLN A 85 -12.80 -1.56 8.19
C GLN A 85 -14.05 -1.88 7.35
N ASN A 86 -15.02 -2.58 7.92
CA ASN A 86 -16.27 -2.96 7.24
C ASN A 86 -16.05 -3.66 5.89
N GLY A 87 -15.03 -4.52 5.79
CA GLY A 87 -14.65 -5.21 4.55
C GLY A 87 -13.97 -4.33 3.49
N GLN A 88 -13.65 -3.07 3.83
CA GLN A 88 -12.92 -2.16 2.97
C GLN A 88 -11.48 -2.00 3.46
N GLU A 89 -10.55 -2.28 2.55
CA GLU A 89 -9.11 -2.09 2.72
C GLU A 89 -8.73 -0.67 2.31
N ARG A 90 -7.79 -0.09 3.07
CA ARG A 90 -7.22 1.22 2.76
C ARG A 90 -5.72 1.20 2.99
N GLY A 91 -5.00 1.98 2.21
CA GLY A 91 -3.58 2.18 2.41
C GLY A 91 -2.87 2.85 1.24
N LYS A 92 -1.64 2.40 0.97
CA LYS A 92 -0.80 2.93 -0.10
C LYS A 92 -0.62 1.91 -1.20
N TYR A 93 -0.78 2.35 -2.43
CA TYR A 93 -0.38 1.62 -3.63
C TYR A 93 0.88 2.28 -4.17
N ILE A 94 1.97 1.52 -4.26
CA ILE A 94 3.27 2.02 -4.70
C ILE A 94 3.52 1.45 -6.08
N TYR A 95 3.44 2.33 -7.08
CA TYR A 95 3.75 2.01 -8.46
C TYR A 95 5.25 1.77 -8.63
N LEU A 96 5.61 0.67 -9.28
CA LEU A 96 6.97 0.37 -9.66
C LEU A 96 7.10 0.54 -11.18
N PRO A 97 8.06 1.33 -11.69
CA PRO A 97 8.19 1.66 -13.12
C PRO A 97 8.56 0.47 -14.02
N VAL A 98 8.77 -0.72 -13.44
CA VAL A 98 8.90 -1.99 -14.17
C VAL A 98 7.53 -2.62 -14.51
N SER A 99 6.44 -2.11 -13.90
CA SER A 99 5.08 -2.56 -14.18
C SER A 99 4.50 -1.80 -15.37
N SER A 100 3.89 -2.53 -16.29
CA SER A 100 3.04 -1.98 -17.35
C SER A 100 1.69 -1.48 -16.83
N TYR A 101 1.34 -1.81 -15.58
CA TYR A 101 0.10 -1.36 -14.95
C TYR A 101 0.32 -0.04 -14.20
N LEU A 102 -0.09 1.05 -14.84
CA LEU A 102 -0.14 2.39 -14.24
C LEU A 102 -1.47 2.59 -13.50
N PRO A 103 -1.44 2.89 -12.18
CA PRO A 103 -2.65 3.23 -11.44
C PRO A 103 -3.22 4.53 -11.99
N VAL A 104 -4.38 4.46 -12.65
CA VAL A 104 -5.02 5.65 -13.18
C VAL A 104 -5.82 6.29 -12.05
N ALA A 105 -5.28 7.37 -11.49
CA ALA A 105 -5.99 8.21 -10.54
C ALA A 105 -6.86 9.20 -11.32
N HIS A 106 -8.16 8.95 -11.36
CA HIS A 106 -9.12 9.85 -12.01
C HIS A 106 -9.74 10.81 -10.99
N TRP A 107 -9.95 12.06 -11.41
CA TRP A 107 -10.65 13.08 -10.64
C TRP A 107 -12.10 12.68 -10.33
N PHE A 108 -12.73 11.93 -11.23
CA PHE A 108 -13.92 11.13 -10.94
C PHE A 108 -13.52 9.68 -10.74
N SER A 109 -13.70 9.19 -9.51
CA SER A 109 -13.26 7.86 -9.09
C SER A 109 -13.98 6.74 -9.85
N HIS A 110 -13.40 6.29 -10.97
CA HIS A 110 -13.76 5.01 -11.56
C HIS A 110 -13.04 3.89 -10.80
N GLN A 111 -13.82 3.00 -10.22
CA GLN A 111 -13.30 1.75 -9.65
C GLN A 111 -12.73 0.90 -10.79
N THR A 112 -11.54 0.35 -10.59
CA THR A 112 -10.93 -0.58 -11.53
C THR A 112 -11.72 -1.90 -11.56
N GLN A 113 -11.51 -2.71 -12.60
CA GLN A 113 -12.15 -4.03 -12.70
C GLN A 113 -11.85 -4.95 -11.50
N ASP A 114 -10.68 -4.80 -10.87
CA ASP A 114 -10.25 -5.54 -9.69
C ASP A 114 -10.68 -4.87 -8.36
N GLY A 115 -11.52 -3.85 -8.42
CA GLY A 115 -12.17 -3.26 -7.25
C GLY A 115 -11.38 -2.15 -6.56
N TYR A 116 -10.24 -1.73 -7.10
CA TYR A 116 -9.42 -0.66 -6.54
C TYR A 116 -9.94 0.71 -6.96
N LEU A 117 -9.79 1.68 -6.06
CA LEU A 117 -10.02 3.09 -6.31
C LEU A 117 -8.79 3.85 -5.86
N PHE A 118 -8.13 4.52 -6.81
CA PHE A 118 -6.87 5.22 -6.58
C PHE A 118 -7.08 6.72 -6.48
N ARG A 119 -6.38 7.35 -5.54
CA ARG A 119 -6.28 8.80 -5.40
C ARG A 119 -4.82 9.21 -5.34
N PRO A 120 -4.43 10.37 -5.90
CA PRO A 120 -3.06 10.85 -5.78
C PRO A 120 -2.65 10.95 -4.31
N ALA A 121 -1.44 10.52 -3.98
CA ALA A 121 -0.80 10.86 -2.71
C ALA A 121 0.33 11.88 -2.98
N ALA A 122 0.89 12.45 -1.92
CA ALA A 122 2.11 13.25 -2.05
C ALA A 122 3.27 12.40 -2.63
N GLY A 123 4.03 12.95 -3.57
CA GLY A 123 5.15 12.24 -4.21
C GLY A 123 4.77 11.44 -5.46
N ALA A 124 5.77 11.15 -6.28
CA ALA A 124 5.59 10.43 -7.54
C ALA A 124 5.38 8.92 -7.32
N GLY A 125 4.43 8.34 -8.05
CA GLY A 125 4.22 6.89 -8.07
C GLY A 125 3.65 6.29 -6.78
N VAL A 126 3.12 7.10 -5.88
CA VAL A 126 2.42 6.64 -4.68
C VAL A 126 0.98 7.12 -4.72
N TYR A 127 0.06 6.20 -4.47
CA TYR A 127 -1.37 6.47 -4.48
C TYR A 127 -1.99 6.04 -3.17
N HIS A 128 -2.98 6.79 -2.71
CA HIS A 128 -3.95 6.23 -1.78
C HIS A 128 -4.83 5.24 -2.52
N PHE A 129 -5.13 4.11 -1.90
CA PHE A 129 -6.14 3.20 -2.44
C PHE A 129 -7.23 2.92 -1.42
N THR A 130 -8.42 2.66 -1.92
CA THR A 130 -9.45 1.90 -1.25
C THR A 130 -9.80 0.68 -2.09
N HIS A 131 -10.01 -0.47 -1.45
CA HIS A 131 -10.38 -1.71 -2.13
C HIS A 131 -11.46 -2.41 -1.33
N THR A 132 -12.51 -2.87 -1.99
CA THR A 132 -13.53 -3.73 -1.38
C THR A 132 -13.17 -5.15 -1.76
N ALA A 133 -12.73 -5.96 -0.79
CA ALA A 133 -12.48 -7.37 -1.04
C ALA A 133 -13.79 -8.03 -1.50
N ALA A 134 -13.76 -8.74 -2.62
CA ALA A 134 -14.88 -9.59 -3.01
C ALA A 134 -15.09 -10.62 -1.89
N ARG A 135 -16.34 -10.71 -1.39
CA ARG A 135 -16.74 -11.70 -0.38
C ARG A 135 -16.64 -13.11 -0.93
#